data_AF-A0A7J8S2A3-F1
#
_entry.id   AF-A0A7J8S2A3-F1
#
_cell.length_a   1.000
_cell.length_b   1.000
_cell.length_c   1.000
_cell.angle_alpha   90.00
_cell.angle_beta   90.00
_cell.angle_gamma   90.00
#
_symmetry.space_group_name_H-M   'P 1'
#
loop_
_entity.id
_entity.type
_entity.pdbx_description
1 polymer ?
#
loop_
_entity_poly.entity_id
_entity_poly.type
_entity_poly.pdbx_seq_one_letter_code
_entity_poly.pdbx_strand_id
1 'polypeptide(L)'
;MRMSCNGCRILRKGCSENCSIRPCLQWIKSPESQANATVFLAKFYGRAGLMNLINAGPEHLRPGLWADSEPDIRFCRLIMVRKLAALSSRRRSCAK
;
A
#
# COMPACT_ATOMS: atom_id res chain seq x y z
N MET A 1 -2.93 -11.48 20.75
CA MET A 1 -3.20 -10.11 20.26
C MET A 1 -2.54 -9.93 18.90
N ARG A 2 -3.30 -9.75 17.81
CA ARG A 2 -2.69 -9.41 16.52
C ARG A 2 -2.39 -7.91 16.49
N MET A 3 -1.12 -7.56 16.34
CA MET A 3 -0.73 -6.17 16.16
C MET A 3 -1.30 -5.64 14.84
N SER A 4 -1.87 -4.43 14.89
CA SER A 4 -2.27 -3.67 13.69
C SER A 4 -1.09 -3.54 12.73
N CYS A 5 -1.32 -3.75 11.43
CA CYS A 5 -0.27 -3.58 10.43
C CYS A 5 0.18 -2.11 10.37
N ASN A 6 1.41 -1.87 9.93
CA ASN A 6 2.00 -0.53 9.90
C ASN A 6 1.16 0.44 9.07
N GLY A 7 0.58 -0.01 7.95
CA GLY A 7 -0.29 0.85 7.14
C GLY A 7 -1.58 1.28 7.84
N CYS A 8 -2.26 0.36 8.53
CA CYS A 8 -3.44 0.70 9.33
C CYS A 8 -3.13 1.71 10.45
N ARG A 9 -1.95 1.58 11.09
CA ARG A 9 -1.50 2.54 12.11
C ARG A 9 -1.32 3.94 11.53
N ILE A 10 -0.68 4.04 10.37
CA ILE A 10 -0.50 5.32 9.67
C ILE A 10 -1.84 5.93 9.22
N LEU A 11 -2.75 5.11 8.68
CA LEU A 11 -4.06 5.58 8.19
C LEU A 11 -5.11 5.79 9.28
N ARG A 12 -4.75 5.54 10.55
CA ARG A 12 -5.68 5.52 11.70
C ARG A 12 -6.94 4.70 11.39
N LYS A 13 -6.74 3.54 10.75
CA LYS A 13 -7.81 2.61 10.34
C LYS A 13 -7.79 1.39 11.27
N GLY A 14 -8.96 0.94 11.71
CA GLY A 14 -9.10 -0.36 12.38
C GLY A 14 -8.48 -1.49 11.55
N CYS A 15 -7.60 -2.27 12.17
CA CYS A 15 -6.99 -3.44 11.54
C CYS A 15 -7.76 -4.68 11.98
N SER A 16 -8.33 -5.40 11.01
CA SER A 16 -8.95 -6.71 11.20
C SER A 16 -8.00 -7.82 10.73
N GLU A 17 -8.44 -9.07 10.89
CA GLU A 17 -7.71 -10.25 10.40
C GLU A 17 -7.59 -10.22 8.86
N ASN A 18 -8.69 -9.86 8.20
CA ASN A 18 -8.78 -9.75 6.74
C ASN A 18 -8.42 -8.34 6.25
N CYS A 19 -7.37 -7.73 6.82
CA CYS A 19 -6.98 -6.38 6.47
C CYS A 19 -6.35 -6.33 5.07
N SER A 20 -7.02 -5.67 4.12
CA SER A 20 -6.56 -5.55 2.74
C SER A 20 -5.22 -4.82 2.55
N ILE A 21 -4.77 -4.05 3.56
CA ILE A 21 -3.48 -3.32 3.52
C ILE A 21 -2.31 -4.24 3.88
N ARG A 22 -2.55 -5.29 4.68
CA ARG A 22 -1.51 -6.18 5.19
C ARG A 22 -0.70 -6.87 4.07
N PRO A 23 -1.31 -7.51 3.06
CA PRO A 23 -0.55 -8.13 1.95
C PRO A 23 0.23 -7.10 1.13
N CYS A 24 -0.29 -5.89 0.95
CA CYS A 24 0.40 -4.80 0.25
C CYS A 24 1.69 -4.30 0.91
N LEU A 25 1.91 -4.62 2.19
CA LEU A 25 3.11 -4.25 2.95
C LEU A 25 4.08 -5.40 3.16
N GLN A 26 3.63 -6.65 2.99
CA GLN A 26 4.40 -7.86 3.33
C GLN A 26 5.71 -7.99 2.54
N TRP A 27 5.77 -7.46 1.33
CA TRP A 27 6.99 -7.47 0.50
C TRP A 27 8.04 -6.43 0.91
N ILE A 28 7.65 -5.43 1.72
CA ILE A 28 8.55 -4.41 2.25
C ILE A 28 9.11 -4.91 3.58
N LYS A 29 10.39 -5.29 3.60
CA LYS A 29 11.02 -5.93 4.77
C LYS A 29 11.10 -5.02 6.00
N SER A 30 11.40 -3.73 5.80
CA SER A 30 11.58 -2.78 6.89
C SER A 30 10.23 -2.19 7.35
N PRO A 31 9.89 -2.23 8.66
CA PRO A 31 8.68 -1.62 9.18
C PRO A 31 8.65 -0.10 8.98
N GLU A 32 9.82 0.56 9.02
CA GLU A 32 9.95 1.99 8.73
C GLU A 32 9.65 2.29 7.26
N SER A 33 10.17 1.46 6.33
CA SER A 33 9.86 1.59 4.91
C SER A 33 8.37 1.37 4.62
N GLN A 34 7.71 0.44 5.33
CA GLN A 34 6.25 0.26 5.23
C GLN A 34 5.48 1.51 5.66
N ALA A 35 5.90 2.14 6.77
CA ALA A 35 5.29 3.37 7.26
C ALA A 35 5.50 4.53 6.28
N ASN A 36 6.74 4.76 5.83
CA ASN A 36 7.09 5.82 4.89
C ASN A 36 6.35 5.68 3.55
N ALA A 37 6.27 4.46 3.01
CA ALA A 37 5.49 4.20 1.80
C ALA A 37 4.00 4.50 2.01
N THR A 38 3.43 4.11 3.15
CA THR A 38 2.03 4.38 3.46
C THR A 38 1.76 5.88 3.61
N VAL A 39 2.60 6.61 4.36
CA VAL A 39 2.49 8.08 4.53
C VAL A 39 2.53 8.76 3.17
N PHE A 40 3.47 8.35 2.32
CA PHE A 40 3.64 8.92 0.99
C PHE A 40 2.41 8.71 0.11
N LEU A 41 1.89 7.47 0.04
CA LEU A 41 0.71 7.16 -0.75
C LEU A 41 -0.55 7.85 -0.21
N ALA A 42 -0.70 7.92 1.12
CA ALA A 42 -1.80 8.62 1.77
C ALA A 42 -1.76 10.12 1.47
N LYS A 43 -0.57 10.72 1.44
CA LYS A 43 -0.39 12.14 1.07
C LYS A 43 -0.64 12.38 -0.42
N PHE A 44 -0.27 11.44 -1.29
CA PHE A 44 -0.46 11.58 -2.73
C PHE A 44 -1.92 11.39 -3.16
N TYR A 45 -2.57 10.32 -2.69
CA TYR A 45 -3.92 9.93 -3.12
C TYR A 45 -5.03 10.41 -2.18
N GLY A 46 -4.66 10.91 -1.00
CA GLY A 46 -5.60 11.02 0.12
C GLY A 46 -5.93 9.64 0.71
N ARG A 47 -6.50 9.64 1.90
CA ARG A 47 -6.93 8.40 2.59
C ARG A 47 -7.98 7.63 1.78
N ALA A 48 -9.02 8.33 1.30
CA ALA A 48 -10.10 7.70 0.53
C ALA A 48 -9.60 7.16 -0.81
N GLY A 49 -8.80 7.94 -1.55
CA GLY A 49 -8.23 7.52 -2.83
C GLY A 49 -7.31 6.31 -2.69
N LEU A 50 -6.47 6.27 -1.64
CA LEU A 50 -5.62 5.10 -1.35
C LEU A 50 -6.47 3.85 -1.05
N MET A 51 -7.50 3.98 -0.23
CA MET A 51 -8.38 2.85 0.09
C MET A 51 -9.15 2.35 -1.14
N ASN A 52 -9.68 3.27 -1.96
CA ASN A 52 -10.34 2.92 -3.21
C ASN A 52 -9.38 2.21 -4.15
N LEU A 53 -8.14 2.66 -4.26
CA LEU A 53 -7.13 2.03 -5.10
C LEU A 53 -6.78 0.60 -4.65
N ILE A 54 -6.62 0.39 -3.34
CA ILE A 54 -6.36 -0.94 -2.78
C ILE A 54 -7.56 -1.87 -3.00
N ASN A 55 -8.79 -1.35 -2.90
CA ASN A 55 -10.01 -2.13 -3.05
C ASN A 55 -10.47 -2.31 -4.51
N ALA A 56 -9.99 -1.46 -5.44
CA ALA A 56 -10.31 -1.49 -6.88
C ALA A 56 -9.49 -2.53 -7.65
N GLY A 57 -8.68 -3.35 -6.97
CA GLY A 57 -8.12 -4.55 -7.57
C GLY A 57 -9.25 -5.44 -8.12
N PRO A 58 -9.05 -6.14 -9.25
CA PRO A 58 -10.03 -7.09 -9.79
C PRO A 58 -10.58 -8.02 -8.69
N GLU A 59 -11.84 -8.44 -8.76
CA GLU A 59 -12.49 -9.25 -7.70
C GLU A 59 -11.72 -10.55 -7.38
N HIS A 60 -10.97 -11.09 -8.35
CA HIS A 60 -10.08 -12.25 -8.21
C HIS A 60 -8.66 -11.92 -7.66
N LEU A 61 -8.33 -10.64 -7.54
CA LEU A 61 -7.10 -10.06 -6.96
C LEU A 61 -7.40 -9.22 -5.71
N ARG A 62 -8.63 -9.29 -5.18
CA ARG A 62 -9.05 -8.45 -4.06
C ARG A 62 -8.46 -9.04 -2.77
N PRO A 63 -7.68 -8.28 -1.98
CA PRO A 63 -6.98 -8.84 -0.83
C PRO A 63 -7.99 -9.15 0.28
N GLY A 64 -8.33 -10.42 0.45
CA GLY A 64 -9.23 -10.86 1.53
C GLY A 64 -10.04 -12.13 1.29
N LEU A 65 -10.02 -12.72 0.09
CA LEU A 65 -10.69 -14.01 -0.14
C LEU A 65 -9.73 -15.20 -0.07
N TRP A 66 -8.53 -15.15 -0.65
CA TRP A 66 -7.54 -16.26 -0.58
C TRP A 66 -6.11 -15.71 -0.36
N ALA A 67 -5.50 -16.04 0.78
CA ALA A 67 -4.27 -15.42 1.28
C ALA A 67 -2.96 -15.91 0.64
N ASP A 68 -3.01 -16.74 -0.41
CA ASP A 68 -1.83 -17.47 -0.92
C ASP A 68 -1.49 -17.19 -2.39
N SER A 69 -2.09 -16.17 -3.01
CA SER A 69 -1.84 -15.87 -4.41
C SER A 69 -0.83 -14.73 -4.60
N GLU A 70 0.31 -15.06 -5.22
CA GLU A 70 1.41 -14.18 -5.64
C GLU A 70 1.04 -12.94 -6.51
N PRO A 71 -0.10 -12.84 -7.24
CA PRO A 71 -0.41 -11.63 -8.01
C PRO A 71 -0.84 -10.41 -7.17
N ASP A 72 -1.28 -10.56 -5.92
CA ASP A 72 -1.71 -9.44 -5.05
C ASP A 72 -0.54 -8.53 -4.65
N ILE A 73 0.57 -9.14 -4.24
CA ILE A 73 1.84 -8.46 -4.00
C ILE A 73 2.31 -7.74 -5.27
N ARG A 74 2.15 -8.33 -6.45
CA ARG A 74 2.56 -7.68 -7.72
C ARG A 74 1.72 -6.45 -8.02
N PHE A 75 0.41 -6.45 -7.78
CA PHE A 75 -0.44 -5.29 -8.02
C PHE A 75 -0.09 -4.12 -7.08
N CYS A 76 0.00 -4.40 -5.78
CA CYS A 76 0.40 -3.40 -4.80
C CYS A 76 1.86 -2.94 -4.99
N ARG A 77 2.77 -3.84 -5.35
CA ARG A 77 4.15 -3.50 -5.73
C ARG A 77 4.19 -2.67 -7.01
N LEU A 78 3.39 -2.99 -8.02
CA LEU A 78 3.33 -2.23 -9.28
C LEU A 78 2.81 -0.82 -9.06
N ILE A 79 1.77 -0.65 -8.24
CA ILE A 79 1.23 0.67 -7.87
C ILE A 79 2.27 1.47 -7.10
N MET A 80 2.90 0.88 -6.07
CA MET A 80 3.92 1.57 -5.29
C MET A 80 5.15 1.91 -6.14
N VAL A 81 5.70 0.95 -6.91
CA VAL A 81 6.90 1.13 -7.72
C VAL A 81 6.68 2.10 -8.88
N ARG A 82 5.58 2.00 -9.64
CA ARG A 82 5.32 2.93 -10.76
C ARG A 82 5.13 4.36 -10.28
N LYS A 83 4.51 4.59 -9.11
CA LYS A 83 4.36 5.96 -8.57
C LYS A 83 5.57 6.48 -7.83
N LEU A 84 6.27 5.66 -7.06
CA LEU A 84 7.58 6.03 -6.51
C LEU A 84 8.55 6.41 -7.63
N ALA A 85 8.58 5.64 -8.73
CA ALA A 85 9.37 5.97 -9.90
C ALA A 85 8.94 7.30 -10.54
N ALA A 86 7.64 7.49 -10.80
CA ALA A 86 7.10 8.74 -11.37
C ALA A 86 7.37 9.98 -10.49
N LEU A 87 7.38 9.81 -9.16
CA LEU A 87 7.65 10.89 -8.21
C LEU A 87 9.14 11.17 -8.01
N SER A 88 10.01 10.16 -8.16
CA SER A 88 11.46 10.36 -8.27
C SER A 88 11.86 11.18 -9.50
N SER A 89 11.10 11.04 -10.61
CA SER A 89 11.28 11.85 -11.82
C SER A 89 10.77 13.28 -11.65
N ARG A 90 9.68 13.51 -10.91
CA ARG A 90 9.20 14.88 -10.59
C ARG A 90 10.11 15.63 -9.62
N ARG A 91 10.69 14.99 -8.61
CA ARG A 91 11.68 15.66 -7.74
C ARG A 91 12.92 16.13 -8.51
N ARG A 92 13.34 15.40 -9.56
CA ARG A 92 14.40 15.83 -10.46
C ARG A 92 14.01 17.02 -11.36
N SER A 93 12.73 17.20 -11.63
CA SER A 93 12.23 18.31 -12.45
C SER A 93 11.98 19.61 -11.68
N CYS A 94 11.78 19.56 -10.36
CA CYS A 94 11.70 20.76 -9.50
C CYS A 94 13.03 21.14 -8.84
N ALA A 95 14.09 20.33 -9.00
CA ALA A 95 15.44 20.63 -8.51
C ALA A 95 16.34 21.21 -9.62
N LYS A 96 15.74 21.75 -10.69
CA LYS A 96 16.38 22.55 -11.74
C LYS A 96 15.73 23.92 -11.78
#